data_AF-A0A9W8CI12-F1
#
_entry.id   AF-A0A9W8CI12-F1
#
_cell.length_a   1.000
_cell.length_b   1.000
_cell.length_c   1.000
_cell.angle_alpha   90.00
_cell.angle_beta   90.00
_cell.angle_gamma   90.00
#
_symmetry.space_group_name_H-M   'P 1'
#
loop_
_entity.id
_entity.type
_entity.pdbx_description
1 polymer ?
#
loop_
_entity_poly.entity_id
_entity_poly.type
_entity_poly.pdbx_seq_one_letter_code
_entity_poly.pdbx_strand_id
1 'polypeptide(L)'
;MTFRLEPQTIPKGANIDLCTFSNEPLLLRMDMATYEYYSALTDTRDKKLMEIASRAANVNVQTRPAGKKELKKFEARKDLEAVRNVRLKYETKQEQIAQLGTFDMRWGLRWLLSFVVLVEEPVLGLYGAERMVSVTEEWMRSLARADIYEVSNQLPQLMSILETARVELPLSLALAEKLPGNFNLACSLLFAGQLRSAHTDMYKPRWVLMDHQADSDDESEHEDAEISKTRARETIDGIVPTDAECTRSRPVDLRIASVDVGTENCPAGGYMRVSARIFDRSRLADNEDEEQVELRFEADMASCVCVGFVIEATLHTLSNGVHYIDAVTMVWPSYSPLDYVDGC
;
A
#
# COMPACT_ATOMS: atom_id res chain seq x y z
N MET A 1 15.96 -13.99 -34.71
CA MET A 1 14.63 -13.59 -35.22
C MET A 1 14.28 -12.26 -34.58
N THR A 2 14.23 -11.20 -35.38
CA THR A 2 13.98 -9.83 -34.92
C THR A 2 12.49 -9.54 -35.16
N PHE A 3 11.70 -9.41 -34.10
CA PHE A 3 10.29 -9.04 -34.24
C PHE A 3 10.19 -7.55 -34.55
N ARG A 4 9.87 -7.22 -35.81
CA ARG A 4 9.35 -5.90 -36.17
C ARG A 4 7.85 -5.93 -35.90
N LEU A 5 7.40 -5.16 -34.90
CA LEU A 5 5.99 -4.83 -34.75
C LEU A 5 5.61 -3.89 -35.90
N GLU A 6 4.73 -4.34 -36.79
CA GLU A 6 4.11 -3.45 -37.76
C GLU A 6 3.18 -2.48 -37.03
N PRO A 7 3.21 -1.17 -37.37
CA PRO A 7 2.31 -0.20 -36.76
C PRO A 7 0.87 -0.56 -37.12
N GLN A 8 0.09 -0.92 -36.10
CA GLN A 8 -1.35 -1.17 -36.28
C GLN A 8 -2.03 0.13 -36.71
N THR A 9 -2.65 0.10 -37.88
CA THR A 9 -3.47 1.19 -38.39
C THR A 9 -4.74 1.29 -37.57
N ILE A 10 -4.86 2.39 -36.81
CA ILE A 10 -6.05 2.75 -36.04
C ILE A 10 -7.26 2.77 -37.00
N PRO A 11 -8.37 2.08 -36.69
CA PRO A 11 -9.51 2.01 -37.57
C PRO A 11 -10.12 3.40 -37.80
N LYS A 12 -10.11 3.83 -39.06
CA LYS A 12 -10.80 5.02 -39.56
C LYS A 12 -12.31 4.81 -39.44
N GLY A 13 -12.89 5.11 -38.28
CA GLY A 13 -14.34 4.98 -38.09
C GLY A 13 -14.83 4.90 -36.65
N ALA A 14 -13.96 4.91 -35.64
CA ALA A 14 -14.41 5.23 -34.29
C ALA A 14 -14.73 6.72 -34.25
N ASN A 15 -16.01 7.04 -34.44
CA ASN A 15 -16.58 8.36 -34.16
C ASN A 15 -16.53 8.55 -32.64
N ILE A 16 -15.33 8.83 -32.14
CA ILE A 16 -15.13 9.40 -30.80
C ILE A 16 -15.67 10.80 -30.95
N ASP A 17 -16.82 11.08 -30.34
CA ASP A 17 -17.34 12.45 -30.22
C ASP A 17 -16.18 13.36 -29.85
N LEU A 18 -15.88 14.31 -30.74
CA LEU A 18 -14.87 15.34 -30.57
C LEU A 18 -15.33 16.24 -29.41
N CYS A 19 -15.18 15.76 -28.18
CA CYS A 19 -15.02 16.63 -27.03
C CYS A 19 -13.83 17.52 -27.37
N THR A 20 -14.09 18.81 -27.53
CA THR A 20 -13.06 19.81 -27.76
C THR A 20 -12.13 19.82 -26.55
N PHE A 21 -11.05 19.03 -26.62
CA PHE A 21 -10.00 19.09 -25.62
C PHE A 21 -9.46 20.53 -25.56
N SER A 22 -9.19 21.03 -24.36
CA SER A 22 -8.39 22.25 -24.18
C SER A 22 -7.12 22.15 -25.03
N ASN A 23 -6.69 23.26 -25.64
CA ASN A 23 -5.40 23.32 -26.36
C ASN A 23 -4.18 23.09 -25.44
N GLU A 24 -4.38 22.87 -24.15
CA GLU A 24 -3.34 22.70 -23.14
C GLU A 24 -2.99 21.21 -22.93
N PRO A 25 -1.70 20.89 -22.77
CA PRO A 25 -1.28 19.53 -22.41
C PRO A 25 -1.94 19.04 -21.12
N LEU A 26 -2.29 17.76 -21.05
CA LEU A 26 -2.95 17.13 -19.90
C LEU A 26 -2.18 17.40 -18.60
N LEU A 27 -0.86 17.17 -18.62
CA LEU A 27 0.01 17.37 -17.47
C LEU A 27 0.02 18.82 -16.98
N LEU A 28 -0.12 19.80 -17.89
CA LEU A 28 -0.19 21.21 -17.51
C LEU A 28 -1.52 21.51 -16.80
N ARG A 29 -2.64 20.99 -17.33
CA ARG A 29 -3.96 21.12 -16.71
C ARG A 29 -3.98 20.52 -15.31
N MET A 30 -3.38 19.33 -15.14
CA MET A 30 -3.28 18.66 -13.85
C MET A 30 -2.43 19.44 -12.84
N ASP A 31 -1.27 19.97 -13.27
CA ASP A 31 -0.40 20.77 -12.38
C ASP A 31 -1.09 22.08 -11.95
N MET A 32 -1.83 22.73 -12.86
CA MET A 32 -2.61 23.93 -12.54
C MET A 32 -3.70 23.63 -11.51
N ALA A 33 -4.54 22.62 -11.77
CA ALA A 33 -5.61 22.21 -10.86
C ALA A 33 -5.08 21.75 -9.50
N THR A 34 -3.93 21.07 -9.49
CA THR A 34 -3.24 20.66 -8.26
C THR A 34 -2.72 21.86 -7.47
N TYR A 35 -2.14 22.85 -8.14
CA TYR A 35 -1.65 24.08 -7.50
C TYR A 35 -2.80 24.92 -6.94
N GLU A 36 -3.91 25.03 -7.66
CA GLU A 36 -5.13 25.72 -7.20
C GLU A 36 -5.66 25.04 -5.92
N TYR A 37 -5.81 23.72 -5.93
CA TYR A 37 -6.23 22.96 -4.76
C TYR A 37 -5.27 23.14 -3.58
N TYR A 38 -3.95 22.97 -3.79
CA TYR A 38 -2.93 23.18 -2.76
C TYR A 38 -2.97 24.59 -2.17
N SER A 39 -3.23 25.61 -2.98
CA SER A 39 -3.30 27.01 -2.54
C SER A 39 -4.55 27.28 -1.71
N ALA A 40 -5.63 26.52 -1.91
CA ALA A 40 -6.87 26.60 -1.14
C ALA A 40 -6.78 25.92 0.23
N LEU A 41 -5.84 24.98 0.42
CA LEU A 41 -5.59 24.36 1.72
C LEU A 41 -5.13 25.41 2.74
N THR A 42 -5.73 25.38 3.92
CA THR A 42 -5.36 26.28 5.03
C THR A 42 -4.55 25.55 6.10
N ASP A 43 -4.83 24.27 6.32
CA ASP A 43 -4.07 23.42 7.24
C ASP A 43 -2.68 23.09 6.69
N THR A 44 -1.66 23.25 7.53
CA THR A 44 -0.25 22.97 7.17
C THR A 44 0.01 21.47 7.03
N ARG A 45 -0.69 20.63 7.79
CA ARG A 45 -0.63 19.17 7.70
C ARG A 45 -1.19 18.71 6.35
N ASP A 46 -2.34 19.24 5.95
CA ASP A 46 -2.94 18.90 4.65
C ASP A 46 -2.03 19.31 3.49
N LYS A 47 -1.36 20.47 3.59
CA LYS A 47 -0.35 20.87 2.60
C LYS A 47 0.79 19.88 2.50
N LYS A 48 1.30 19.40 3.64
CA LYS A 48 2.36 18.39 3.67
C LYS A 48 1.89 17.06 3.06
N LEU A 49 0.67 16.62 3.37
CA LEU A 49 0.07 15.42 2.77
C LEU A 49 -0.11 15.59 1.26
N MET A 50 -0.54 16.77 0.80
CA MET A 50 -0.67 17.09 -0.62
C MET A 50 0.70 17.16 -1.33
N GLU A 51 1.75 17.62 -0.65
CA GLU A 51 3.13 17.55 -1.16
C GLU A 51 3.62 16.11 -1.30
N ILE A 52 3.23 15.20 -0.41
CA ILE A 52 3.51 13.76 -0.55
C ILE A 52 2.72 13.20 -1.74
N ALA A 53 1.41 13.44 -1.80
CA ALA A 53 0.53 12.95 -2.87
C ALA A 53 0.97 13.42 -4.27
N SER A 54 1.28 14.72 -4.42
CA SER A 54 1.75 15.29 -5.68
C SER A 54 3.13 14.76 -6.10
N ARG A 55 4.03 14.45 -5.15
CA ARG A 55 5.31 13.81 -5.46
C ARG A 55 5.12 12.36 -5.89
N ALA A 56 4.24 11.62 -5.22
CA ALA A 56 3.98 10.20 -5.46
C ALA A 56 3.24 9.93 -6.78
N ALA A 57 2.26 10.76 -7.14
CA ALA A 57 1.57 10.66 -8.43
C ALA A 57 2.50 10.93 -9.63
N ASN A 58 3.75 11.34 -9.37
CA ASN A 58 4.79 11.63 -10.35
C ASN A 58 5.91 10.57 -10.39
N VAL A 59 5.73 9.37 -9.82
CA VAL A 59 6.79 8.34 -9.73
C VAL A 59 7.07 7.67 -11.10
N ASN A 60 7.83 8.40 -11.93
CA ASN A 60 8.94 7.89 -12.73
C ASN A 60 9.92 9.07 -13.03
N VAL A 61 10.89 9.25 -12.12
CA VAL A 61 12.24 9.89 -12.12
C VAL A 61 12.58 11.13 -13.00
N GLN A 62 11.82 11.56 -14.01
CA GLN A 62 12.15 12.74 -14.85
C GLN A 62 11.20 13.94 -14.69
N THR A 63 10.25 13.87 -13.77
CA THR A 63 9.05 14.71 -13.81
C THR A 63 8.93 15.61 -12.59
N ARG A 64 9.87 16.56 -12.40
CA ARG A 64 9.60 17.68 -11.48
C ARG A 64 8.29 18.37 -11.90
N PRO A 65 7.38 18.69 -10.97
CA PRO A 65 6.26 19.58 -11.26
C PRO A 65 6.81 20.93 -11.72
N ALA A 66 6.00 21.71 -12.44
CA ALA A 66 6.36 23.11 -12.65
C ALA A 66 6.68 23.75 -11.31
N GLY A 67 7.88 24.31 -11.18
CA GLY A 67 8.15 25.16 -10.03
C GLY A 67 7.13 26.30 -10.03
N LYS A 68 6.76 26.83 -8.85
CA LYS A 68 5.91 28.03 -8.71
C LYS A 68 6.29 29.18 -9.66
N LYS A 69 7.56 29.23 -10.10
CA LYS A 69 8.07 30.17 -11.10
C LYS A 69 7.57 29.91 -12.53
N GLU A 70 7.41 28.66 -12.94
CA GLU A 70 6.94 28.27 -14.28
C GLU A 70 5.44 28.51 -14.43
N LEU A 71 4.64 28.19 -13.41
CA LEU A 71 3.21 28.55 -13.38
C LEU A 71 3.01 30.07 -13.43
N LYS A 72 3.76 30.84 -12.62
CA LYS A 72 3.73 32.31 -12.68
C LYS A 72 4.13 32.88 -14.04
N LYS A 73 5.08 32.25 -14.76
CA LYS A 73 5.44 32.66 -16.12
C LYS A 73 4.30 32.39 -17.11
N PHE A 74 3.60 31.27 -16.96
CA PHE A 74 2.45 30.93 -17.77
C PHE A 74 1.27 31.90 -17.53
N GLU A 75 0.95 32.19 -16.26
CA GLU A 75 -0.10 33.12 -15.86
C GLU A 75 0.17 34.57 -16.27
N ALA A 76 1.45 34.96 -16.43
CA ALA A 76 1.82 36.34 -16.71
C ALA A 76 1.27 36.88 -18.05
N ARG A 77 0.82 36.01 -18.97
CA ARG A 77 0.14 36.24 -20.30
C ARG A 77 0.75 37.28 -21.26
N LYS A 78 1.68 38.11 -20.80
CA LYS A 78 2.35 39.19 -21.54
C LYS A 78 3.63 38.70 -22.23
N ASP A 79 4.16 37.55 -21.81
CA ASP A 79 5.35 36.92 -22.37
C ASP A 79 4.95 35.67 -23.15
N LEU A 80 4.51 35.89 -24.40
CA LEU A 80 4.04 34.82 -25.30
C LEU A 80 5.11 33.75 -25.55
N GLU A 81 6.39 34.12 -25.52
CA GLU A 81 7.50 33.19 -25.69
C GLU A 81 7.69 32.30 -24.46
N ALA A 82 7.63 32.87 -23.26
CA ALA A 82 7.64 32.08 -22.02
C ALA A 82 6.46 31.10 -21.95
N VAL A 83 5.25 31.54 -22.33
CA VAL A 83 4.06 30.66 -22.38
C VAL A 83 4.28 29.50 -23.36
N ARG A 84 4.79 29.79 -24.57
CA ARG A 84 5.10 28.77 -25.57
C ARG A 84 6.14 27.76 -25.08
N ASN A 85 7.21 28.23 -24.43
CA ASN A 85 8.28 27.39 -23.92
C ASN A 85 7.79 26.46 -22.79
N VAL A 86 6.92 26.95 -21.90
CA VAL A 86 6.29 26.12 -20.88
C VAL A 86 5.41 25.05 -21.55
N ARG A 87 4.55 25.43 -22.50
CA ARG A 87 3.68 24.48 -23.20
C ARG A 87 4.46 23.37 -23.89
N LEU A 88 5.49 23.71 -24.68
CA LEU A 88 6.32 22.73 -25.38
C LEU A 88 6.99 21.74 -24.41
N LYS A 89 7.48 22.23 -23.28
CA LYS A 89 8.07 21.39 -22.22
C LYS A 89 7.07 20.33 -21.72
N TYR A 90 5.81 20.71 -21.53
CA TYR A 90 4.75 19.79 -21.09
C TYR A 90 4.30 18.82 -22.19
N GLU A 91 4.23 19.26 -23.46
CA GLU A 91 3.93 18.39 -24.61
C GLU A 91 4.98 17.27 -24.74
N THR A 92 6.27 17.63 -24.75
CA THR A 92 7.37 16.66 -24.82
C THR A 92 7.33 15.65 -23.66
N LYS A 93 7.00 16.12 -22.46
CA LYS A 93 6.90 15.25 -21.26
C LYS A 93 5.73 14.28 -21.36
N GLN A 94 4.59 14.74 -21.86
CA GLN A 94 3.42 13.90 -22.09
C GLN A 94 3.70 12.83 -23.16
N GLU A 95 4.38 13.19 -24.24
CA GLU A 95 4.82 12.24 -25.26
C GLU A 95 5.75 11.16 -24.70
N GLN A 96 6.69 11.52 -23.81
CA GLN A 96 7.56 10.55 -23.13
C GLN A 96 6.76 9.57 -22.26
N ILE A 97 5.82 10.07 -21.46
CA ILE A 97 4.97 9.21 -20.62
C ILE A 97 4.09 8.30 -21.49
N ALA A 98 3.53 8.83 -22.59
CA ALA A 98 2.75 8.04 -23.54
C ALA A 98 3.59 6.95 -24.23
N GLN A 99 4.84 7.25 -24.61
CA GLN A 99 5.78 6.27 -25.18
C GLN A 99 6.16 5.17 -24.18
N LEU A 100 6.21 5.50 -22.89
CA LEU A 100 6.45 4.55 -21.83
C LEU A 100 5.18 3.75 -21.45
N GLY A 101 3.99 4.19 -21.89
CA GLY A 101 2.71 3.61 -21.50
C GLY A 101 2.32 3.89 -20.04
N THR A 102 2.96 4.85 -19.38
CA THR A 102 2.99 4.94 -17.90
C THR A 102 1.96 5.89 -17.28
N PHE A 103 0.97 6.39 -18.03
CA PHE A 103 -0.08 7.23 -17.43
C PHE A 103 -1.23 6.39 -16.88
N ASP A 104 -0.98 5.69 -15.77
CA ASP A 104 -2.02 4.95 -15.05
C ASP A 104 -2.28 5.58 -13.68
N MET A 105 -3.37 6.35 -13.59
CA MET A 105 -3.75 7.00 -12.33
C MET A 105 -4.24 6.02 -11.26
N ARG A 106 -4.78 4.86 -11.65
CA ARG A 106 -5.19 3.83 -10.68
C ARG A 106 -3.96 3.23 -10.03
N TRP A 107 -2.94 2.90 -10.83
CA TRP A 107 -1.66 2.43 -10.32
C TRP A 107 -0.99 3.47 -9.43
N GLY A 108 -0.91 4.73 -9.89
CA GLY A 108 -0.30 5.82 -9.12
C GLY A 108 -1.01 6.07 -7.79
N LEU A 109 -2.34 5.98 -7.76
CA LEU A 109 -3.13 6.11 -6.54
C LEU A 109 -2.88 4.94 -5.57
N ARG A 110 -2.86 3.69 -6.08
CA ARG A 110 -2.53 2.51 -5.28
C ARG A 110 -1.11 2.60 -4.71
N TRP A 111 -0.14 3.00 -5.52
CA TRP A 111 1.25 3.22 -5.11
C TRP A 111 1.39 4.28 -4.02
N LEU A 112 0.72 5.43 -4.18
CA LEU A 112 0.68 6.47 -3.16
C LEU A 112 0.14 5.91 -1.84
N LEU A 113 -1.03 5.29 -1.86
CA LEU A 113 -1.75 4.85 -0.66
C LEU A 113 -1.17 3.58 -0.03
N SER A 114 -0.26 2.86 -0.70
CA SER A 114 0.48 1.73 -0.12
C SER A 114 1.96 2.08 0.07
N PHE A 115 2.78 2.03 -0.97
CA PHE A 115 4.23 2.17 -0.86
C PHE A 115 4.67 3.52 -0.28
N VAL A 116 4.11 4.63 -0.75
CA VAL A 116 4.56 5.94 -0.25
C VAL A 116 4.10 6.15 1.18
N VAL A 117 2.83 5.86 1.48
CA VAL A 117 2.24 6.06 2.81
C VAL A 117 2.74 5.06 3.85
N LEU A 118 3.10 3.84 3.48
CA LEU A 118 3.56 2.81 4.42
C LEU A 118 5.09 2.73 4.54
N VAL A 119 5.84 3.09 3.48
CA VAL A 119 7.29 2.86 3.41
C VAL A 119 8.09 4.15 3.30
N GLU A 120 7.81 5.01 2.31
CA GLU A 120 8.68 6.15 1.99
C GLU A 120 8.47 7.36 2.90
N GLU A 121 7.22 7.79 3.04
CA GLU A 121 6.79 8.97 3.80
C GLU A 121 5.70 8.51 4.77
N PRO A 122 6.08 7.69 5.76
CA PRO A 122 5.11 7.08 6.62
C PRO A 122 4.28 8.13 7.32
N VAL A 123 2.98 8.05 7.09
CA VAL A 123 2.08 9.00 7.72
C VAL A 123 1.92 8.55 9.17
N LEU A 124 2.37 9.42 10.09
CA LEU A 124 2.50 9.14 11.52
C LEU A 124 1.12 8.84 12.13
N GLY A 125 0.76 7.56 12.18
CA GLY A 125 -0.42 7.03 12.85
C GLY A 125 -1.73 7.02 12.06
N LEU A 126 -2.74 6.39 12.65
CA LEU A 126 -4.08 6.15 12.07
C LEU A 126 -4.74 7.45 11.57
N TYR A 127 -4.67 8.52 12.36
CA TYR A 127 -5.25 9.82 12.00
C TYR A 127 -4.65 10.38 10.70
N GLY A 128 -3.33 10.24 10.55
CA GLY A 128 -2.65 10.73 9.36
C GLY A 128 -3.00 9.89 8.12
N ALA A 129 -3.12 8.58 8.27
CA ALA A 129 -3.59 7.68 7.21
C ALA A 129 -5.00 8.05 6.72
N GLU A 130 -5.96 8.23 7.65
CA GLU A 130 -7.33 8.68 7.33
C GLU A 130 -7.34 10.04 6.63
N ARG A 131 -6.51 10.98 7.11
CA ARG A 131 -6.42 12.30 6.50
C ARG A 131 -5.78 12.26 5.11
N MET A 132 -4.78 11.40 4.88
CA MET A 132 -4.18 11.21 3.56
C MET A 132 -5.21 10.75 2.53
N VAL A 133 -6.04 9.77 2.89
CA VAL A 133 -7.13 9.30 2.01
C VAL A 133 -8.11 10.44 1.71
N SER A 134 -8.48 11.22 2.73
CA SER A 134 -9.41 12.35 2.59
C SER A 134 -8.85 13.46 1.68
N VAL A 135 -7.60 13.88 1.90
CA VAL A 135 -6.91 14.90 1.08
C VAL A 135 -6.78 14.41 -0.37
N THR A 136 -6.48 13.12 -0.57
CA THR A 136 -6.38 12.53 -1.91
C THR A 136 -7.74 12.50 -2.62
N GLU A 137 -8.81 12.16 -1.91
CA GLU A 137 -10.18 12.19 -2.45
C GLU A 137 -10.62 13.59 -2.86
N GLU A 138 -10.40 14.58 -1.98
CA GLU A 138 -10.69 15.99 -2.26
C GLU A 138 -9.89 16.49 -3.47
N TRP A 139 -8.62 16.11 -3.57
CA TRP A 139 -7.76 16.41 -4.73
C TRP A 139 -8.28 15.79 -6.03
N MET A 140 -8.65 14.49 -6.04
CA MET A 140 -9.21 13.82 -7.23
C MET A 140 -10.51 14.48 -7.69
N ARG A 141 -11.38 14.88 -6.76
CA ARG A 141 -12.59 15.65 -7.09
C ARG A 141 -12.25 17.03 -7.65
N SER A 142 -11.20 17.68 -7.15
CA SER A 142 -10.73 18.96 -7.69
C SER A 142 -10.24 18.83 -9.12
N LEU A 143 -9.46 17.78 -9.41
CA LEU A 143 -9.01 17.47 -10.78
C LEU A 143 -10.18 17.22 -11.73
N ALA A 144 -11.21 16.49 -11.28
CA ALA A 144 -12.42 16.26 -12.08
C ALA A 144 -13.23 17.55 -12.33
N ARG A 145 -13.33 18.44 -11.33
CA ARG A 145 -14.00 19.76 -11.48
C ARG A 145 -13.27 20.69 -12.44
N ALA A 146 -11.96 20.52 -12.61
CA ALA A 146 -11.16 21.22 -13.61
C ALA A 146 -11.37 20.69 -15.04
N ASP A 147 -12.38 19.86 -15.27
CA ASP A 147 -12.76 19.28 -16.57
C ASP A 147 -11.61 18.52 -17.25
N ILE A 148 -10.83 17.81 -16.43
CA ILE A 148 -9.79 16.90 -16.92
C ILE A 148 -10.46 15.58 -17.28
N TYR A 149 -10.93 15.47 -18.52
CA TYR A 149 -11.66 14.30 -19.06
C TYR A 149 -11.05 12.94 -18.66
N GLU A 150 -9.72 12.82 -18.72
CA GLU A 150 -8.98 11.60 -18.36
C GLU A 150 -9.17 11.21 -16.89
N VAL A 151 -9.27 12.20 -16.00
CA VAL A 151 -9.57 12.02 -14.57
C VAL A 151 -11.06 11.74 -14.38
N SER A 152 -11.92 12.54 -15.01
CA SER A 152 -13.38 12.44 -14.86
C SER A 152 -13.91 11.07 -15.26
N ASN A 153 -13.37 10.48 -16.33
CA ASN A 153 -13.75 9.14 -16.79
C ASN A 153 -13.30 8.02 -15.85
N GLN A 154 -12.20 8.21 -15.13
CA GLN A 154 -11.66 7.21 -14.20
C GLN A 154 -12.10 7.46 -12.76
N LEU A 155 -12.78 8.59 -12.51
CA LEU A 155 -13.15 9.01 -11.16
C LEU A 155 -13.93 7.92 -10.41
N PRO A 156 -14.93 7.21 -10.98
CA PRO A 156 -15.60 6.14 -10.26
C PRO A 156 -14.65 5.04 -9.75
N GLN A 157 -13.69 4.61 -10.58
CA GLN A 157 -12.71 3.59 -10.18
C GLN A 157 -11.72 4.12 -9.13
N LEU A 158 -11.26 5.37 -9.27
CA LEU A 158 -10.37 6.01 -8.30
C LEU A 158 -11.05 6.18 -6.94
N MET A 159 -12.33 6.55 -6.93
CA MET A 159 -13.12 6.68 -5.70
C MET A 159 -13.34 5.31 -5.04
N SER A 160 -13.57 4.25 -5.82
CA SER A 160 -13.64 2.89 -5.28
C SER A 160 -12.32 2.47 -4.60
N ILE A 161 -11.16 2.79 -5.18
CA ILE A 161 -9.86 2.54 -4.53
C ILE A 161 -9.74 3.31 -3.21
N LEU A 162 -10.16 4.58 -3.19
CA LEU A 162 -10.13 5.41 -1.97
C LEU A 162 -11.08 4.89 -0.89
N GLU A 163 -12.25 4.39 -1.25
CA GLU A 163 -13.21 3.77 -0.32
C GLU A 163 -12.62 2.50 0.30
N THR A 164 -12.01 1.62 -0.50
CA THR A 164 -11.27 0.46 0.01
C THR A 164 -10.14 0.89 0.93
N ALA A 165 -9.31 1.87 0.50
CA ALA A 165 -8.17 2.34 1.28
C ALA A 165 -8.57 2.98 2.61
N ARG A 166 -9.70 3.70 2.66
CA ARG A 166 -10.25 4.27 3.90
C ARG A 166 -10.48 3.23 4.98
N VAL A 167 -10.92 2.04 4.59
CA VAL A 167 -11.19 0.92 5.51
C VAL A 167 -9.91 0.13 5.77
N GLU A 168 -9.21 -0.25 4.71
CA GLU A 168 -8.12 -1.21 4.80
C GLU A 168 -6.81 -0.63 5.33
N LEU A 169 -6.49 0.63 5.04
CA LEU A 169 -5.21 1.23 5.44
C LEU A 169 -5.05 1.29 6.97
N PRO A 170 -6.05 1.78 7.74
CA PRO A 170 -5.98 1.73 9.21
C PRO A 170 -5.88 0.31 9.76
N LEU A 171 -6.60 -0.65 9.16
CA LEU A 171 -6.61 -2.04 9.60
C LEU A 171 -5.28 -2.75 9.31
N SER A 172 -4.66 -2.46 8.16
CA SER A 172 -3.33 -2.94 7.80
C SER A 172 -2.26 -2.45 8.79
N LEU A 173 -2.28 -1.16 9.14
CA LEU A 173 -1.38 -0.58 10.15
C LEU A 173 -1.60 -1.24 11.53
N ALA A 174 -2.85 -1.31 11.98
CA ALA A 174 -3.20 -1.92 13.27
C ALA A 174 -2.85 -3.42 13.33
N LEU A 175 -2.98 -4.14 12.22
CA LEU A 175 -2.57 -5.55 12.14
C LEU A 175 -1.05 -5.68 12.20
N ALA A 176 -0.31 -4.82 11.49
CA ALA A 176 1.14 -4.81 11.50
C ALA A 176 1.73 -4.59 12.92
N GLU A 177 1.09 -3.75 13.73
CA GLU A 177 1.48 -3.50 15.13
C GLU A 177 1.27 -4.71 16.05
N LYS A 178 0.24 -5.51 15.77
CA LYS A 178 -0.12 -6.66 16.61
C LYS A 178 0.60 -7.95 16.21
N LEU A 179 1.05 -8.05 14.95
CA LEU A 179 1.78 -9.21 14.45
C LEU A 179 3.18 -9.33 15.11
N PRO A 180 3.66 -10.56 15.37
CA PRO A 180 3.05 -11.84 15.00
C PRO A 180 1.98 -12.35 16.00
N GLY A 181 1.75 -11.70 17.13
CA GLY A 181 0.83 -12.15 18.19
C GLY A 181 1.47 -13.14 19.18
N ASN A 182 0.80 -13.39 20.32
CA ASN A 182 1.31 -14.23 21.40
C ASN A 182 1.46 -15.70 20.99
N PHE A 183 0.50 -16.24 20.24
CA PHE A 183 0.56 -17.63 19.76
C PHE A 183 1.81 -17.86 18.92
N ASN A 184 1.99 -17.03 17.89
CA ASN A 184 3.11 -17.16 16.98
C ASN A 184 4.45 -16.86 17.67
N LEU A 185 4.47 -15.90 18.60
CA LEU A 185 5.65 -15.59 19.42
C LEU A 185 6.06 -16.77 20.33
N ALA A 186 5.07 -17.43 20.94
CA ALA A 186 5.28 -18.63 21.74
C ALA A 186 5.84 -19.80 20.90
N CYS A 187 5.28 -20.02 19.70
CA CYS A 187 5.79 -21.00 18.74
C CYS A 187 7.25 -20.70 18.33
N SER A 188 7.56 -19.45 17.98
CA SER A 188 8.93 -19.04 17.59
C SER A 188 9.93 -19.28 18.72
N LEU A 189 9.58 -18.91 19.96
CA LEU A 189 10.43 -19.14 21.14
C LEU A 189 10.72 -20.64 21.39
N LEU A 190 9.73 -21.50 21.18
CA LEU A 190 9.83 -22.92 21.53
C LEU A 190 10.44 -23.78 20.42
N PHE A 191 10.17 -23.46 19.14
CA PHE A 191 10.51 -24.36 18.02
C PHE A 191 11.56 -23.81 17.05
N ALA A 192 11.67 -22.48 16.88
CA ALA A 192 12.68 -21.87 16.01
C ALA A 192 13.99 -21.54 16.76
N GLY A 193 13.98 -21.58 18.10
CA GLY A 193 15.18 -21.42 18.94
C GLY A 193 15.81 -20.02 18.93
N GLN A 194 15.27 -19.10 18.13
CA GLN A 194 15.61 -17.68 18.12
C GLN A 194 14.29 -16.92 18.07
N LEU A 195 13.97 -16.20 19.15
CA LEU A 195 13.03 -15.08 19.09
C LEU A 195 13.65 -14.05 18.13
N ARG A 196 13.38 -14.20 16.84
CA ARG A 196 13.44 -13.07 15.91
C ARG A 196 12.11 -12.35 16.02
N SER A 197 11.79 -11.90 17.24
CA SER A 197 10.71 -10.94 17.39
C SER A 197 11.10 -9.71 16.58
N ALA A 198 10.12 -9.06 15.98
CA ALA A 198 10.30 -7.74 15.35
C ALA A 198 10.77 -6.66 16.35
N HIS A 199 11.22 -7.01 17.56
CA HIS A 199 11.81 -6.11 18.54
C HIS A 199 13.34 -6.03 18.47
N THR A 200 14.00 -6.83 17.61
CA THR A 200 15.28 -6.35 17.07
C THR A 200 14.97 -5.21 16.09
N ASP A 201 15.23 -3.97 16.52
CA ASP A 201 15.02 -2.68 15.81
C ASP A 201 15.29 -2.67 14.30
N MET A 202 16.09 -3.61 13.79
CA MET A 202 16.47 -3.68 12.38
C MET A 202 15.32 -3.98 11.41
N TYR A 203 14.17 -4.48 11.89
CA TYR A 203 13.04 -4.90 11.04
C TYR A 203 11.70 -4.27 11.39
N LYS A 204 11.63 -3.39 12.40
CA LYS A 204 10.42 -2.59 12.62
C LYS A 204 10.20 -1.72 11.37
N PRO A 205 8.98 -1.67 10.81
CA PRO A 205 8.66 -0.69 9.79
C PRO A 205 9.12 0.68 10.28
N ARG A 206 9.81 1.42 9.41
CA ARG A 206 10.51 2.68 9.79
C ARG A 206 9.62 3.65 10.55
N TRP A 207 8.31 3.60 10.34
CA TRP A 207 7.30 4.42 11.01
C TRP A 207 7.04 4.06 12.47
N VAL A 208 7.06 2.76 12.80
CA VAL A 208 6.98 2.29 14.19
C VAL A 208 8.20 2.79 14.98
N LEU A 209 9.38 2.82 14.35
CA LEU A 209 10.59 3.36 14.97
C LEU A 209 10.54 4.87 15.21
N MET A 210 9.83 5.61 14.37
CA MET A 210 9.76 7.08 14.46
C MET A 210 8.75 7.56 15.50
N ASP A 211 7.66 6.83 15.73
CA ASP A 211 6.68 7.17 16.77
C ASP A 211 7.30 7.03 18.17
N HIS A 212 8.11 5.99 18.39
CA HIS A 212 8.83 5.81 19.64
C HIS A 212 9.97 6.82 19.88
N GLN A 213 10.50 7.47 18.84
CA GLN A 213 11.53 8.52 18.98
C GLN A 213 10.95 9.90 19.32
N ALA A 214 9.66 10.13 19.09
CA ALA A 214 9.03 11.42 19.38
C ALA A 214 8.67 11.58 20.87
N ASP A 215 8.46 10.46 21.58
CA ASP A 215 8.05 10.45 22.99
C ASP A 215 9.17 10.03 23.97
N SER A 216 10.39 9.74 23.49
CA SER A 216 11.48 9.15 24.29
C SER A 216 12.41 10.18 24.97
N ASP A 217 11.87 11.22 25.60
CA ASP A 217 12.58 11.93 26.68
C ASP A 217 12.27 11.30 28.07
N ASP A 218 11.38 10.30 28.13
CA ASP A 218 11.15 9.47 29.31
C ASP A 218 11.90 8.14 29.14
N GLU A 219 12.97 7.94 29.92
CA GLU A 219 13.68 6.66 30.09
C GLU A 219 12.80 5.66 30.85
N SER A 220 11.56 5.42 30.40
CA SER A 220 10.78 4.31 30.91
C SER A 220 11.43 3.03 30.38
N GLU A 221 12.08 2.30 31.27
CA GLU A 221 12.43 0.89 31.10
C GLU A 221 11.14 0.15 30.67
N HIS A 222 10.88 0.08 29.36
CA HIS A 222 9.97 -0.90 28.82
C HIS A 222 10.64 -2.25 29.11
N GLU A 223 10.24 -2.85 30.22
CA GLU A 223 10.32 -4.29 30.42
C GLU A 223 9.59 -4.91 29.22
N ASP A 224 10.31 -5.12 28.12
CA ASP A 224 9.91 -6.01 27.05
C ASP A 224 9.61 -7.32 27.76
N ALA A 225 8.31 -7.59 27.94
CA ALA A 225 7.81 -8.73 28.69
C ALA A 225 8.15 -9.98 27.90
N GLU A 226 9.40 -10.42 28.00
CA GLU A 226 9.93 -11.61 27.37
C GLU A 226 9.04 -12.76 27.85
N ILE A 227 8.24 -13.31 26.93
CA ILE A 227 7.35 -14.42 27.26
C ILE A 227 8.22 -15.54 27.81
N SER A 228 8.04 -15.89 29.07
CA SER A 228 8.77 -17.00 29.67
C SER A 228 8.46 -18.30 28.92
N LYS A 229 9.41 -19.22 28.82
CA LYS A 229 9.19 -20.54 28.21
C LYS A 229 7.99 -21.29 28.83
N THR A 230 7.71 -21.05 30.10
CA THR A 230 6.54 -21.62 30.79
C THR A 230 5.25 -21.05 30.22
N ARG A 231 5.14 -19.71 30.14
CA ARG A 231 3.98 -19.04 29.56
C ARG A 231 3.80 -19.39 28.09
N ALA A 232 4.89 -19.49 27.32
CA ALA A 232 4.82 -19.91 25.93
C ALA A 232 4.22 -21.33 25.78
N ARG A 233 4.60 -22.27 26.66
CA ARG A 233 4.01 -23.61 26.68
C ARG A 233 2.52 -23.59 27.01
N GLU A 234 2.12 -22.77 27.97
CA GLU A 234 0.70 -22.57 28.32
C GLU A 234 -0.09 -22.00 27.14
N THR A 235 0.47 -21.03 26.42
CA THR A 235 -0.17 -20.39 25.25
C THR A 235 -0.48 -21.37 24.12
N ILE A 236 0.38 -22.38 23.90
CA ILE A 236 0.23 -23.36 22.82
C ILE A 236 -0.36 -24.70 23.28
N ASP A 237 -0.65 -24.85 24.58
CA ASP A 237 -1.13 -26.09 25.17
C ASP A 237 -2.44 -26.56 24.51
N GLY A 238 -2.53 -27.87 24.25
CA GLY A 238 -3.65 -28.47 23.53
C GLY A 238 -3.73 -28.15 22.02
N ILE A 239 -2.90 -27.24 21.50
CA ILE A 239 -2.84 -26.89 20.07
C ILE A 239 -1.63 -27.52 19.40
N VAL A 240 -0.45 -27.41 20.04
CA VAL A 240 0.81 -27.89 19.50
C VAL A 240 1.45 -28.88 20.48
N PRO A 241 1.75 -30.13 20.07
CA PRO A 241 2.47 -31.08 20.89
C PRO A 241 3.84 -30.54 21.33
N THR A 242 4.23 -30.82 22.57
CA THR A 242 5.51 -30.33 23.12
C THR A 242 6.75 -30.95 22.46
N ASP A 243 6.58 -32.08 21.77
CA ASP A 243 7.59 -32.80 21.01
C ASP A 243 7.54 -32.47 19.50
N ALA A 244 6.71 -31.51 19.08
CA ALA A 244 6.69 -31.04 17.71
C ALA A 244 8.04 -30.41 17.33
N GLU A 245 8.48 -30.66 16.10
CA GLU A 245 9.73 -30.13 15.55
C GLU A 245 9.43 -29.22 14.37
N CYS A 246 10.20 -28.15 14.20
CA CYS A 246 10.10 -27.29 13.02
C CYS A 246 10.72 -28.00 11.81
N THR A 247 9.90 -28.42 10.85
CA THR A 247 10.33 -29.20 9.67
C THR A 247 10.70 -28.33 8.48
N ARG A 248 10.08 -27.15 8.37
CA ARG A 248 10.30 -26.22 7.25
C ARG A 248 10.23 -24.78 7.77
N SER A 249 11.12 -23.94 7.27
CA SER A 249 11.12 -22.50 7.50
C SER A 249 11.51 -21.78 6.22
N ARG A 250 10.74 -20.77 5.80
CA ARG A 250 11.05 -19.97 4.60
C ARG A 250 10.41 -18.58 4.65
N PRO A 251 11.04 -17.56 4.04
CA PRO A 251 10.37 -16.29 3.76
C PRO A 251 9.23 -16.51 2.75
N VAL A 252 8.10 -15.86 2.98
CA VAL A 252 6.89 -15.95 2.15
C VAL A 252 6.14 -14.63 2.14
N ASP A 253 5.34 -14.43 1.09
CA ASP A 253 4.22 -13.51 1.10
C ASP A 253 2.93 -14.33 1.28
N LEU A 254 2.10 -13.97 2.25
CA LEU A 254 0.86 -14.69 2.56
C LEU A 254 -0.34 -13.83 2.24
N ARG A 255 -1.09 -14.20 1.21
CA ARG A 255 -2.36 -13.56 0.85
C ARG A 255 -3.50 -14.14 1.67
N ILE A 256 -4.21 -13.31 2.42
CA ILE A 256 -5.36 -13.73 3.21
C ILE A 256 -6.51 -14.11 2.28
N ALA A 257 -6.97 -15.35 2.40
CA ALA A 257 -8.05 -15.91 1.59
C ALA A 257 -9.40 -15.87 2.32
N SER A 258 -9.43 -16.19 3.61
CA SER A 258 -10.65 -16.14 4.43
C SER A 258 -10.32 -15.95 5.90
N VAL A 259 -11.29 -15.40 6.65
CA VAL A 259 -11.25 -15.28 8.11
C VAL A 259 -12.46 -16.03 8.65
N ASP A 260 -12.22 -17.09 9.40
CA ASP A 260 -13.31 -17.89 9.97
C ASP A 260 -13.83 -17.18 11.23
N VAL A 261 -14.89 -16.39 11.05
CA VAL A 261 -15.66 -15.82 12.16
C VAL A 261 -16.61 -16.91 12.68
N GLY A 262 -16.04 -17.93 13.33
CA GLY A 262 -16.82 -19.04 13.87
C GLY A 262 -17.81 -18.54 14.92
N THR A 263 -19.11 -18.64 14.65
CA THR A 263 -20.17 -18.22 15.58
C THR A 263 -20.43 -19.20 16.72
N GLU A 264 -19.96 -20.46 16.66
CA GLU A 264 -20.39 -21.49 17.62
C GLU A 264 -19.33 -22.47 18.13
N ASN A 265 -18.07 -22.38 17.68
CA ASN A 265 -17.01 -23.26 18.18
C ASN A 265 -15.67 -22.52 18.17
N CYS A 266 -15.48 -21.54 19.05
CA CYS A 266 -14.11 -21.12 19.38
C CYS A 266 -13.42 -22.34 20.00
N PRO A 267 -12.42 -22.95 19.35
CA PRO A 267 -11.66 -24.00 19.99
C PRO A 267 -11.07 -23.44 21.31
N ALA A 268 -10.97 -24.31 22.31
CA ALA A 268 -10.30 -24.00 23.57
C ALA A 268 -8.95 -23.32 23.26
N GLY A 269 -8.84 -22.03 23.54
CA GLY A 269 -7.67 -21.22 23.16
C GLY A 269 -7.97 -19.79 22.68
N GLY A 270 -9.20 -19.50 22.24
CA GLY A 270 -9.59 -18.11 21.93
C GLY A 270 -8.94 -17.52 20.66
N TYR A 271 -8.37 -18.36 19.79
CA TYR A 271 -7.80 -17.96 18.52
C TYR A 271 -8.81 -18.11 17.38
N MET A 272 -8.79 -17.16 16.45
CA MET A 272 -9.48 -17.24 15.17
C MET A 272 -8.58 -17.88 14.12
N ARG A 273 -9.19 -18.68 13.23
CA ARG A 273 -8.50 -19.31 12.12
C ARG A 273 -8.53 -18.36 10.92
N VAL A 274 -7.35 -18.12 10.37
CA VAL A 274 -7.17 -17.25 9.19
C VAL A 274 -6.53 -18.10 8.12
N SER A 275 -7.26 -18.31 7.02
CA SER A 275 -6.71 -19.02 5.88
C SER A 275 -5.91 -18.05 5.02
N ALA A 276 -4.70 -18.46 4.66
CA ALA A 276 -3.84 -17.73 3.73
C ALA A 276 -3.35 -18.64 2.60
N ARG A 277 -2.98 -18.05 1.48
CA ARG A 277 -2.29 -18.70 0.37
C ARG A 277 -0.90 -18.10 0.22
N ILE A 278 0.06 -18.92 -0.20
CA ILE A 278 1.41 -18.45 -0.47
C ILE A 278 1.41 -17.70 -1.80
N PHE A 279 1.58 -16.40 -1.74
CA PHE A 279 1.55 -15.50 -2.88
C PHE A 279 2.95 -15.41 -3.53
N ASP A 280 3.04 -15.75 -4.81
CA ASP A 280 4.26 -15.60 -5.60
C ASP A 280 4.19 -14.37 -6.50
N ARG A 281 4.85 -13.28 -6.08
CA ARG A 281 4.96 -12.03 -6.86
C ARG A 281 5.48 -12.23 -8.28
N SER A 282 6.26 -13.28 -8.54
CA SER A 282 6.81 -13.54 -9.87
C SER A 282 5.78 -14.10 -10.85
N ARG A 283 4.72 -14.74 -10.34
CA ARG A 283 3.68 -15.38 -11.14
C ARG A 283 2.45 -14.50 -11.34
N LEU A 284 2.25 -13.49 -10.48
CA LEU A 284 1.22 -12.44 -10.54
C LEU A 284 -0.24 -12.90 -10.67
N ALA A 285 -0.49 -14.19 -10.83
CA ALA A 285 -1.79 -14.83 -10.88
C ALA A 285 -1.86 -15.84 -9.76
N ASP A 286 -2.94 -15.76 -8.98
CA ASP A 286 -3.29 -16.76 -7.98
C ASP A 286 -3.45 -18.10 -8.70
N ASN A 287 -2.50 -19.02 -8.52
CA ASN A 287 -2.72 -20.38 -9.00
C ASN A 287 -3.67 -21.05 -8.01
N GLU A 288 -4.79 -21.60 -8.49
CA GLU A 288 -5.73 -22.35 -7.63
C GLU A 288 -5.06 -23.55 -6.93
N ASP A 289 -3.92 -24.01 -7.47
CA ASP A 289 -3.09 -25.08 -6.91
C ASP A 289 -2.10 -24.58 -5.83
N GLU A 290 -2.13 -23.31 -5.43
CA GLU A 290 -1.23 -22.78 -4.40
C GLU A 290 -1.53 -23.36 -3.01
N GLU A 291 -0.44 -23.64 -2.28
CA GLU A 291 -0.45 -24.17 -0.92
C GLU A 291 -1.25 -23.23 0.01
N GLN A 292 -2.41 -23.70 0.46
CA GLN A 292 -3.24 -23.03 1.45
C GLN A 292 -2.76 -23.41 2.86
N VAL A 293 -2.56 -22.40 3.71
CA VAL A 293 -2.11 -22.57 5.10
C VAL A 293 -3.14 -21.98 6.06
N GLU A 294 -3.28 -22.61 7.23
CA GLU A 294 -4.15 -22.15 8.32
C GLU A 294 -3.30 -21.46 9.40
N LEU A 295 -3.49 -20.15 9.56
CA LEU A 295 -2.88 -19.34 10.63
C LEU A 295 -3.85 -19.21 11.80
N ARG A 296 -3.29 -18.96 12.99
CA ARG A 296 -4.04 -18.70 14.24
C ARG A 296 -3.69 -17.32 14.75
N PHE A 297 -4.70 -16.45 14.82
CA PHE A 297 -4.58 -15.11 15.36
C PHE A 297 -5.50 -14.93 16.57
N GLU A 298 -5.07 -14.09 17.50
CA GLU A 298 -5.89 -13.60 18.60
C GLU A 298 -7.11 -12.83 18.05
N ALA A 299 -8.20 -12.78 18.83
CA ALA A 299 -9.45 -12.18 18.37
C ALA A 299 -9.31 -10.69 17.99
N ASP A 300 -8.49 -9.94 18.72
CA ASP A 300 -8.21 -8.53 18.47
C ASP A 300 -7.34 -8.32 17.23
N MET A 301 -6.42 -9.24 16.92
CA MET A 301 -5.68 -9.27 15.65
C MET A 301 -6.60 -9.60 14.48
N ALA A 302 -7.40 -10.66 14.61
CA ALA A 302 -8.32 -11.12 13.58
C ALA A 302 -9.36 -10.04 13.20
N SER A 303 -9.75 -9.18 14.14
CA SER A 303 -10.62 -8.03 13.87
C SER A 303 -10.02 -6.98 12.92
N CYS A 304 -8.68 -7.00 12.73
CA CYS A 304 -7.95 -6.13 11.81
C CYS A 304 -7.62 -6.81 10.48
N VAL A 305 -7.97 -8.07 10.29
CA VAL A 305 -7.67 -8.81 9.07
C VAL A 305 -8.74 -8.55 8.01
N CYS A 306 -8.30 -8.22 6.78
CA CYS A 306 -9.16 -8.22 5.61
C CYS A 306 -8.69 -9.27 4.60
N VAL A 307 -9.65 -9.84 3.87
CA VAL A 307 -9.36 -10.72 2.72
C VAL A 307 -8.59 -9.92 1.66
N GLY A 308 -7.58 -10.55 1.07
CA GLY A 308 -6.71 -9.92 0.07
C GLY A 308 -5.48 -9.20 0.65
N PHE A 309 -5.38 -9.02 1.98
CA PHE A 309 -4.15 -8.54 2.60
C PHE A 309 -2.99 -9.47 2.28
N VAL A 310 -1.78 -8.91 2.10
CA VAL A 310 -0.56 -9.69 1.89
C VAL A 310 0.40 -9.44 3.04
N ILE A 311 0.74 -10.48 3.78
CA ILE A 311 1.68 -10.42 4.91
C ILE A 311 3.05 -10.91 4.44
N GLU A 312 4.08 -10.07 4.54
CA GLU A 312 5.47 -10.47 4.35
C GLU A 312 6.03 -11.01 5.68
N ALA A 313 6.42 -12.28 5.71
CA ALA A 313 6.87 -12.93 6.94
C ALA A 313 7.77 -14.15 6.67
N THR A 314 8.26 -14.78 7.74
CA THR A 314 8.80 -16.14 7.69
C THR A 314 7.73 -17.13 8.15
N LEU A 315 7.39 -18.09 7.29
CA LEU A 315 6.45 -19.16 7.59
C LEU A 315 7.21 -20.40 8.04
N HIS A 316 6.78 -20.94 9.19
CA HIS A 316 7.29 -22.18 9.75
C HIS A 316 6.20 -23.25 9.73
N THR A 317 6.61 -24.49 9.45
CA THR A 317 5.74 -25.66 9.48
C THR A 317 6.28 -26.66 10.49
N LEU A 318 5.45 -27.01 11.47
CA LEU A 318 5.77 -28.01 12.49
C LEU A 318 5.47 -29.44 11.98
N SER A 319 6.07 -30.44 12.61
CA SER A 319 5.93 -31.86 12.24
C SER A 319 4.50 -32.40 12.34
N ASN A 320 3.64 -31.74 13.14
CA ASN A 320 2.21 -32.03 13.25
C ASN A 320 1.35 -31.30 12.20
N GLY A 321 1.96 -30.54 11.28
CA GLY A 321 1.26 -29.77 10.24
C GLY A 321 0.78 -28.39 10.67
N VAL A 322 1.02 -27.96 11.92
CA VAL A 322 0.68 -26.60 12.35
C VAL A 322 1.62 -25.59 11.71
N HIS A 323 1.04 -24.49 11.23
CA HIS A 323 1.76 -23.34 10.69
C HIS A 323 1.76 -22.18 11.68
N TYR A 324 2.88 -21.45 11.73
CA TYR A 324 2.97 -20.18 12.43
C TYR A 324 3.90 -19.24 11.66
N ILE A 325 3.74 -17.93 11.87
CA ILE A 325 4.55 -16.90 11.20
C ILE A 325 5.37 -16.10 12.21
N ASP A 326 6.59 -15.76 11.86
CA ASP A 326 7.38 -14.77 12.61
C ASP A 326 8.12 -13.83 11.67
N ALA A 327 8.94 -12.92 12.23
CA ALA A 327 9.70 -11.94 11.47
C ALA A 327 8.85 -11.20 10.41
N VAL A 328 7.66 -10.73 10.81
CA VAL A 328 6.75 -9.99 9.93
C VAL A 328 7.38 -8.64 9.60
N THR A 329 7.55 -8.36 8.30
CA THR A 329 8.17 -7.11 7.82
C THR A 329 7.13 -6.12 7.31
N MET A 330 6.01 -6.60 6.77
CA MET A 330 5.00 -5.73 6.16
C MET A 330 3.62 -6.40 6.10
N VAL A 331 2.57 -5.57 6.16
CA VAL A 331 1.20 -5.97 5.85
C VAL A 331 0.67 -5.05 4.77
N TRP A 332 0.51 -5.57 3.56
CA TRP A 332 0.00 -4.80 2.42
C TRP A 332 -1.53 -4.88 2.34
N PRO A 333 -2.23 -3.74 2.20
CA PRO A 333 -3.64 -3.72 1.86
C PRO A 333 -3.95 -4.39 0.51
N SER A 334 -5.20 -4.83 0.32
CA SER A 334 -5.62 -5.58 -0.88
C SER A 334 -5.55 -4.74 -2.17
N TYR A 335 -5.65 -3.42 -2.05
CA TYR A 335 -5.53 -2.50 -3.18
C TYR A 335 -4.07 -2.28 -3.63
N SER A 336 -3.08 -2.75 -2.88
CA SER A 336 -1.65 -2.54 -3.21
C SER A 336 -1.35 -3.05 -4.62
N PRO A 337 -0.46 -2.39 -5.39
CA PRO A 337 -0.20 -2.76 -6.78
C PRO A 337 0.71 -4.00 -6.91
N LEU A 338 0.68 -4.93 -5.95
CA LEU A 338 1.49 -6.15 -5.97
C LEU A 338 1.05 -7.11 -7.09
N ASP A 339 -0.26 -7.13 -7.39
CA ASP A 339 -0.86 -7.93 -8.48
C ASP A 339 -1.15 -7.10 -9.73
N TYR A 340 -0.59 -5.90 -9.83
CA TYR A 340 -0.89 -5.04 -10.97
C TYR A 340 -0.16 -5.55 -12.20
N VAL A 341 -0.74 -6.56 -12.85
CA VAL A 341 -0.43 -6.95 -14.21
C VAL A 341 -1.31 -6.12 -15.12
N ASP A 342 -0.71 -5.44 -16.10
CA ASP A 342 -1.45 -4.73 -17.13
C ASP A 342 -2.40 -5.71 -17.85
N GLY A 343 -3.65 -5.75 -17.41
CA GLY A 343 -4.74 -6.48 -18.03
C GLY A 343 -5.52 -5.61 -19.01
N CYS A 344 -4.86 -4.69 -19.72
CA CYS A 344 -5.45 -3.81 -20.72
C CYS A 344 -4.56 -3.72 -21.96
#